data_AF-A0A6B1I269-F1
#
_entry.id   AF-A0A6B1I269-F1
#
_cell.length_a   1.000
_cell.length_b   1.000
_cell.length_c   1.000
_cell.angle_alpha   90.00
_cell.angle_beta   90.00
_cell.angle_gamma   90.00
#
_symmetry.space_group_name_H-M   'P 1'
#
loop_
_entity.id
_entity.type
_entity.pdbx_description
1 polymer ?
#
loop_
_entity_poly.entity_id
_entity_poly.type
_entity_poly.pdbx_seq_one_letter_code
_entity_poly.pdbx_strand_id
1 'polypeptide(L)'
;MSFKFVFLSPAGELAAAMSEAVPTMEIVQCESRAEALAALPMAQACFGTLDPELLAAAGQLKWLAAPAAGPPKGYYFPELIASDVVVTNFRGIFNDHISAHIMAFVLALSRG
;
A
#
# COMPACT_ATOMS: atom_id res chain seq x y z
N MET A 1 -20.82 4.01 -11.17
CA MET A 1 -20.37 4.05 -9.77
C MET A 1 -18.89 4.38 -9.78
N SER A 2 -18.46 5.48 -9.15
CA SER A 2 -17.04 5.83 -9.07
C SER A 2 -16.36 4.91 -8.05
N PHE A 3 -15.23 4.32 -8.44
CA PHE A 3 -14.39 3.52 -7.53
C PHE A 3 -13.35 4.46 -6.91
N LYS A 4 -13.34 4.56 -5.58
CA LYS A 4 -12.46 5.45 -4.82
C LYS A 4 -11.27 4.68 -4.26
N PHE A 5 -10.08 5.13 -4.63
CA PHE A 5 -8.80 4.60 -4.19
C PHE A 5 -8.04 5.66 -3.38
N VAL A 6 -7.59 5.29 -2.18
CA VAL A 6 -6.89 6.22 -1.27
C VAL A 6 -5.43 5.80 -1.08
N PHE A 7 -4.50 6.70 -1.35
CA PHE A 7 -3.12 6.56 -0.91
C PHE A 7 -2.96 7.20 0.48
N LEU A 8 -2.47 6.42 1.45
CA LEU A 8 -2.23 6.89 2.83
C LEU A 8 -0.95 7.70 2.97
N SER A 9 -0.20 7.88 1.88
CA SER A 9 0.97 8.74 1.75
C SER A 9 1.03 9.28 0.31
N PRO A 10 1.73 10.40 0.04
CA PRO A 10 1.92 10.89 -1.32
C PRO A 10 2.51 9.80 -2.24
N ALA A 11 1.91 9.60 -3.41
CA ALA A 11 2.26 8.52 -4.35
C ALA A 11 2.82 9.03 -5.68
N GLY A 12 2.81 10.34 -5.92
CA GLY A 12 3.49 10.98 -7.05
C GLY A 12 3.09 10.37 -8.39
N GLU A 13 4.10 9.94 -9.16
CA GLU A 13 3.91 9.37 -10.51
C GLU A 13 3.00 8.13 -10.53
N LEU A 14 2.98 7.33 -9.46
CA LEU A 14 2.11 6.14 -9.40
C LEU A 14 0.62 6.53 -9.43
N ALA A 15 0.24 7.59 -8.72
CA ALA A 15 -1.14 8.08 -8.73
C ALA A 15 -1.52 8.64 -10.11
N ALA A 16 -0.59 9.33 -10.78
CA ALA A 16 -0.81 9.82 -12.14
C ALA A 16 -1.01 8.65 -13.12
N ALA A 17 -0.12 7.65 -13.09
CA ALA A 17 -0.21 6.47 -13.94
C ALA A 17 -1.50 5.66 -13.69
N MET A 18 -1.94 5.53 -12.44
CA MET A 18 -3.20 4.86 -12.11
C MET A 18 -4.43 5.63 -12.60
N SER A 19 -4.40 6.96 -12.56
CA SER A 19 -5.49 7.81 -13.07
C SER A 19 -5.62 7.67 -14.59
N GLU A 20 -4.49 7.58 -15.30
CA GLU A 20 -4.45 7.36 -16.75
C GLU A 20 -4.92 5.95 -17.11
N ALA A 21 -4.47 4.92 -16.38
CA ALA A 21 -4.82 3.54 -16.64
C ALA A 21 -6.30 3.21 -16.33
N VAL A 22 -6.90 3.88 -15.34
CA VAL A 22 -8.30 3.68 -14.94
C VAL A 22 -9.01 5.03 -14.77
N PRO A 23 -9.47 5.69 -15.86
CA PRO A 23 -10.04 7.04 -15.79
C PRO A 23 -11.32 7.18 -14.97
N THR A 24 -12.02 6.07 -14.69
CA THR A 24 -13.24 6.05 -13.88
C THR A 24 -12.98 5.95 -12.38
N MET A 25 -11.70 5.86 -11.98
CA MET A 25 -11.27 5.77 -10.59
C MET A 25 -11.02 7.16 -10.01
N GLU A 26 -11.64 7.44 -8.87
CA GLU A 26 -11.30 8.60 -8.05
C GLU A 26 -10.07 8.25 -7.21
N ILE A 27 -8.96 8.96 -7.44
CA ILE A 27 -7.73 8.79 -6.66
C ILE A 27 -7.58 9.95 -5.68
N VAL A 28 -7.42 9.61 -4.40
CA VAL A 28 -7.12 10.58 -3.33
C VAL A 28 -5.75 10.26 -2.77
N GLN A 29 -4.89 11.28 -2.65
CA GLN A 29 -3.59 11.17 -1.99
C GLN A 29 -3.65 11.96 -0.69
N CYS A 30 -3.37 11.31 0.42
CA CYS A 30 -3.35 11.93 1.73
C CYS A 30 -1.92 12.33 2.11
N GLU A 31 -1.73 13.57 2.52
CA GLU A 31 -0.47 14.08 3.08
C GLU A 31 -0.46 13.98 4.61
N SER A 32 -1.63 13.82 5.21
CA SER A 32 -1.80 13.81 6.66
C SER A 32 -2.77 12.72 7.13
N ARG A 33 -2.66 12.35 8.42
CA ARG A 33 -3.60 11.44 9.08
C ARG A 33 -5.04 11.97 9.04
N ALA A 34 -5.21 13.28 9.19
CA ALA A 34 -6.53 13.92 9.18
C ALA A 34 -7.21 13.75 7.81
N GLU A 35 -6.46 13.93 6.72
CA GLU A 35 -6.96 13.67 5.36
C GLU A 35 -7.29 12.19 5.15
N ALA A 36 -6.46 11.28 5.66
CA ALA A 36 -6.74 9.85 5.56
C ALA A 36 -8.06 9.49 6.25
N LEU A 37 -8.28 9.98 7.48
CA LEU A 37 -9.53 9.78 8.21
C LEU A 37 -10.76 10.36 7.49
N ALA A 38 -10.60 11.50 6.79
CA ALA A 38 -11.68 12.10 6.01
C ALA A 38 -11.94 11.35 4.69
N ALA A 39 -10.91 10.75 4.08
CA ALA A 39 -11.01 10.11 2.78
C ALA A 39 -11.49 8.65 2.84
N LEU A 40 -11.10 7.91 3.88
CA LEU A 40 -11.35 6.47 4.04
C LEU A 40 -12.82 6.01 4.10
N PRO A 41 -13.80 6.76 4.65
CA PRO A 41 -15.17 6.26 4.82
C PRO A 41 -15.85 5.76 3.54
N MET A 42 -15.51 6.35 2.40
CA MET A 42 -16.06 5.99 1.08
C MET A 42 -15.05 5.23 0.20
N ALA A 43 -13.86 4.93 0.70
CA ALA A 43 -12.83 4.25 -0.08
C ALA A 43 -13.13 2.75 -0.19
N GLN A 44 -13.11 2.20 -1.40
CA GLN A 44 -13.21 0.75 -1.59
C GLN A 44 -11.84 0.07 -1.60
N ALA A 45 -10.78 0.82 -1.87
CA ALA A 45 -9.41 0.34 -1.81
C ALA A 45 -8.45 1.42 -1.27
N CYS A 46 -7.38 0.98 -0.64
CA CYS A 46 -6.31 1.88 -0.24
C CYS A 46 -4.92 1.25 -0.37
N PHE A 47 -3.92 2.10 -0.49
CA PHE A 47 -2.51 1.75 -0.48
C PHE A 47 -1.82 2.36 0.74
N GLY A 48 -1.09 1.52 1.49
CA GLY A 48 -0.28 1.95 2.62
C GLY A 48 -0.43 1.07 3.85
N THR A 49 -0.34 1.69 5.02
CA THR A 49 -0.41 1.03 6.33
C THR A 49 -1.57 1.59 7.12
N LEU A 50 -2.51 0.71 7.51
CA LEU A 50 -3.59 1.07 8.44
C LEU A 50 -3.17 0.82 9.89
N ASP A 51 -3.88 1.49 10.78
CA ASP A 51 -3.98 1.14 12.19
C ASP A 51 -5.46 0.93 12.55
N PRO A 52 -5.79 0.53 13.80
CA PRO A 52 -7.18 0.26 14.17
C PRO A 52 -8.13 1.44 13.98
N GLU A 53 -7.67 2.68 14.19
CA GLU A 53 -8.53 3.87 14.04
C GLU A 53 -8.83 4.14 12.56
N LEU A 54 -7.82 4.06 11.70
CA LEU A 54 -7.99 4.20 10.25
C LEU A 54 -8.88 3.10 9.68
N LEU A 55 -8.70 1.85 10.13
CA LEU A 55 -9.56 0.74 9.71
C LEU A 55 -11.00 0.94 10.15
N ALA A 56 -11.24 1.40 11.39
CA ALA A 56 -12.58 1.67 11.90
C ALA A 56 -13.30 2.79 11.11
N ALA A 57 -12.55 3.78 10.60
CA ALA A 57 -13.10 4.82 9.73
C ALA A 57 -13.41 4.32 8.31
N ALA A 58 -12.81 3.21 7.86
CA ALA A 58 -12.85 2.72 6.48
C ALA A 58 -14.06 1.81 6.19
N GLY A 59 -15.29 2.33 6.38
CA GLY A 59 -16.53 1.54 6.38
C GLY A 59 -16.90 0.82 5.07
N GLN A 60 -16.24 1.13 3.94
CA GLN A 60 -16.47 0.47 2.64
C GLN A 60 -15.23 -0.25 2.08
N LEU A 61 -14.15 -0.32 2.86
CA LEU A 61 -12.88 -0.84 2.39
C LEU A 61 -12.98 -2.33 2.10
N LYS A 62 -12.55 -2.73 0.91
CA LYS A 62 -12.50 -4.13 0.47
C LYS A 62 -11.08 -4.61 0.20
N TRP A 63 -10.16 -3.69 -0.10
CA TRP A 63 -8.81 -4.01 -0.49
C TRP A 63 -7.78 -3.07 0.13
N LEU A 64 -6.77 -3.64 0.79
CA LEU A 64 -5.58 -2.95 1.27
C LEU A 64 -4.35 -3.48 0.52
N ALA A 65 -3.68 -2.59 -0.21
CA ALA A 65 -2.41 -2.86 -0.86
C ALA A 65 -1.24 -2.42 0.04
N ALA A 66 -0.46 -3.39 0.52
CA ALA A 66 0.68 -3.14 1.39
C ALA A 66 1.89 -2.59 0.61
N PRO A 67 2.60 -1.57 1.15
CA PRO A 67 3.71 -0.91 0.47
C PRO A 67 5.04 -1.69 0.58
N ALA A 68 4.99 -3.00 0.82
CA ALA A 68 6.17 -3.82 1.09
C ALA A 68 6.02 -5.24 0.53
N ALA A 69 7.16 -5.89 0.24
CA ALA A 69 7.19 -7.32 -0.06
C ALA A 69 6.93 -8.18 1.20
N GLY A 70 7.55 -7.81 2.31
CA GLY A 70 7.28 -8.36 3.63
C GLY A 70 6.85 -7.24 4.56
N PRO A 71 5.55 -7.06 4.81
CA PRO A 71 5.09 -6.07 5.77
C PRO A 71 5.72 -6.30 7.16
N PRO A 72 6.07 -5.23 7.90
CA PRO A 72 6.73 -5.37 9.19
C PRO A 72 5.82 -6.04 10.22
N LYS A 73 6.43 -6.55 11.31
CA LYS A 73 5.67 -7.07 12.45
C LYS A 73 4.67 -6.02 12.93
N GLY A 74 3.43 -6.43 13.14
CA GLY A 74 2.35 -5.55 13.58
C GLY A 74 1.50 -4.95 12.45
N TYR A 75 1.91 -5.09 11.18
CA TYR A 75 1.09 -4.67 10.05
C TYR A 75 -0.26 -5.40 10.01
N TYR A 76 -0.24 -6.71 10.25
CA TYR A 76 -1.44 -7.53 10.42
C TYR A 76 -1.86 -7.52 11.90
N PHE A 77 -2.58 -6.48 12.30
CA PHE A 77 -3.13 -6.34 13.65
C PHE A 77 -4.47 -7.11 13.79
N PRO A 78 -4.90 -7.47 15.02
CA PRO A 78 -6.04 -8.37 15.23
C PRO A 78 -7.33 -7.94 14.52
N GLU A 79 -7.64 -6.65 14.50
CA GLU A 79 -8.84 -6.11 13.88
C GLU A 79 -8.79 -6.21 12.35
N LEU A 80 -7.61 -6.02 11.74
CA LEU A 80 -7.42 -6.23 10.30
C LEU A 80 -7.58 -7.72 9.94
N ILE A 81 -7.02 -8.61 10.77
CA ILE A 81 -7.15 -10.07 10.58
C ILE A 81 -8.61 -10.52 10.71
N ALA A 82 -9.37 -9.93 11.61
CA ALA A 82 -10.78 -10.25 11.84
C ALA A 82 -11.73 -9.60 10.80
N SER A 83 -11.23 -8.68 9.98
CA SER A 83 -12.03 -8.00 8.95
C SER A 83 -12.14 -8.80 7.65
N ASP A 84 -13.11 -8.44 6.82
CA ASP A 84 -13.26 -8.99 5.46
C ASP A 84 -12.37 -8.28 4.41
N VAL A 85 -11.47 -7.40 4.85
CA VAL A 85 -10.58 -6.65 3.93
C VAL A 85 -9.54 -7.60 3.34
N VAL A 86 -9.49 -7.68 2.01
CA VAL A 86 -8.43 -8.42 1.32
C VAL A 86 -7.14 -7.63 1.40
N VAL A 87 -6.07 -8.24 1.89
CA VAL A 87 -4.76 -7.61 1.99
C VAL A 87 -3.79 -8.26 1.00
N THR A 88 -3.16 -7.46 0.14
CA THR A 88 -2.14 -7.92 -0.82
C THR A 88 -0.82 -7.22 -0.59
N ASN A 89 0.30 -7.88 -0.89
CA ASN A 89 1.64 -7.30 -0.86
C ASN A 89 2.23 -7.13 -2.26
N PHE A 90 3.35 -6.41 -2.38
CA PHE A 90 4.09 -6.35 -3.64
C PHE A 90 4.96 -7.60 -3.83
N ARG A 91 4.87 -8.20 -5.02
CA ARG A 91 5.68 -9.34 -5.43
C ARG A 91 6.22 -9.14 -6.84
N GLY A 92 7.41 -9.66 -7.11
CA GLY A 92 7.98 -9.74 -8.47
C GLY A 92 8.81 -8.54 -8.91
N ILE A 93 8.66 -7.37 -8.29
CA ILE A 93 9.36 -6.14 -8.68
C ILE A 93 10.77 -5.99 -8.08
N PHE A 94 11.16 -6.87 -7.14
CA PHE A 94 12.44 -6.78 -6.44
C PHE A 94 13.48 -7.78 -6.92
N ASN A 95 13.12 -8.71 -7.81
CA ASN A 95 13.97 -9.87 -8.14
C ASN A 95 15.31 -9.44 -8.75
N ASP A 96 15.30 -8.50 -9.69
CA ASP A 96 16.51 -8.06 -10.38
C ASP A 96 17.43 -7.27 -9.43
N HIS A 97 16.84 -6.35 -8.66
CA HIS A 97 17.56 -5.51 -7.71
C HIS A 97 18.18 -6.32 -6.56
N ILE A 98 17.42 -7.26 -5.98
CA ILE A 98 17.91 -8.12 -4.89
C ILE A 98 19.05 -9.01 -5.42
N SER A 99 18.89 -9.62 -6.58
CA SER A 99 19.92 -10.51 -7.16
C SER A 99 21.23 -9.76 -7.41
N ALA A 100 21.16 -8.58 -8.02
CA ALA A 100 22.33 -7.75 -8.26
C ALA A 100 23.00 -7.33 -6.94
N HIS A 101 22.21 -6.96 -5.93
CA HIS A 101 22.74 -6.55 -4.62
C HIS A 101 23.41 -7.71 -3.86
N ILE A 102 22.81 -8.90 -3.89
CA ILE A 102 23.40 -10.11 -3.32
C ILE A 102 24.74 -10.42 -4.01
N MET A 103 24.77 -10.38 -5.35
CA MET A 103 26.00 -10.64 -6.09
C MET A 103 27.08 -9.60 -5.78
N ALA A 104 26.72 -8.32 -5.65
CA ALA A 104 27.64 -7.28 -5.24
C ALA A 104 28.27 -7.59 -3.87
N PHE A 105 27.48 -8.02 -2.88
CA PHE A 105 28.01 -8.44 -1.57
C PHE A 105 28.92 -9.66 -1.66
N VAL A 106 28.53 -10.70 -2.40
CA VAL A 106 29.36 -11.90 -2.57
C VAL A 106 30.71 -11.52 -3.18
N LEU A 107 30.75 -10.66 -4.20
CA LEU A 107 32.00 -10.20 -4.81
C LEU A 107 32.83 -9.32 -3.88
N ALA A 108 32.20 -8.42 -3.12
CA ALA A 108 32.90 -7.52 -2.21
C ALA A 108 33.51 -8.27 -1.02
N LEU A 109 32.76 -9.21 -0.42
CA LEU A 109 33.16 -9.90 0.81
C LEU A 109 34.05 -11.13 0.58
N SER A 110 34.06 -11.69 -0.64
CA SER A 110 34.92 -12.84 -0.98
C SER A 110 36.35 -12.45 -1.34
N ARG A 111 36.67 -11.15 -1.43
CA ARG A 111 37.96 -10.67 -1.94
C ARG A 111 39.01 -10.30 -0.90
N GLY A 112 38.70 -10.39 0.40
CA GLY A 112 39.65 -10.13 1.49
C GLY A 112 39.89 -8.65 1.76
#